data_AF-A0A6L6G8T4-F1
#
_entry.id   AF-A0A6L6G8T4-F1
#
_cell.length_a   1.000
_cell.length_b   1.000
_cell.length_c   1.000
_cell.angle_alpha   90.00
_cell.angle_beta   90.00
_cell.angle_gamma   90.00
#
_symmetry.space_group_name_H-M   'P 1'
#
loop_
_entity.id
_entity.type
_entity.pdbx_description
1 polymer ?
#
loop_
_entity_poly.entity_id
_entity_poly.type
_entity_poly.pdbx_seq_one_letter_code
_entity_poly.pdbx_strand_id
1 'polypeptide(L)' 'LQSSDEGEVYWVDLEELKHLKLASSMDIMLEVFLRDDVSEHFFFQENGEWKDQLK' A
#
# COMPACT_ATOMS: atom_id res chain seq x y z
N LEU A 1 -13.43 -9.15 13.87
CA LEU A 1 -12.00 -9.38 13.58
C LEU A 1 -11.44 -10.30 14.65
N GLN A 2 -10.64 -11.29 14.27
CA GLN A 2 -9.99 -12.20 15.20
C GLN A 2 -8.54 -12.36 14.77
N SER A 3 -7.62 -12.05 15.69
CA SER A 3 -6.18 -12.25 15.52
C SER A 3 -5.83 -13.73 15.47
N SER A 4 -4.65 -14.03 14.94
CA SER A 4 -4.11 -15.39 14.85
C SER A 4 -2.59 -15.38 15.05
N ASP A 5 -1.97 -16.55 15.01
CA ASP A 5 -0.51 -16.68 15.07
C ASP A 5 0.21 -15.95 13.91
N GLU A 6 -0.49 -15.64 12.81
CA GLU A 6 0.05 -14.84 11.70
C GLU A 6 0.08 -13.33 11.99
N GLY A 7 -0.68 -12.85 12.99
CA GLY A 7 -0.68 -11.46 13.38
C GLY A 7 -1.97 -10.95 14.01
N GLU A 8 -1.83 -9.79 14.66
CA GLU A 8 -2.94 -9.04 15.23
C GLU A 8 -3.68 -8.25 14.16
N VAL A 9 -5.02 -8.24 14.25
CA VAL A 9 -5.87 -7.48 13.32
C VAL A 9 -6.82 -6.58 14.08
N TYR A 10 -6.94 -5.34 13.62
CA TYR A 10 -7.85 -4.34 14.20
C TYR A 10 -8.33 -3.37 13.12
N TRP A 11 -9.42 -2.66 13.42
CA TRP A 11 -9.87 -1.53 12.60
C TRP A 11 -9.15 -0.26 13.05
N VAL A 12 -8.84 0.62 12.11
CA VAL A 12 -8.24 1.92 12.37
C VAL A 12 -8.85 2.95 11.41
N ASP A 13 -8.97 4.19 11.87
CA ASP A 13 -9.41 5.29 11.02
C ASP A 13 -8.36 5.58 9.94
N LEU A 14 -8.82 5.92 8.73
CA LEU A 14 -7.92 6.13 7.59
C LEU A 14 -6.91 7.27 7.83
N GLU A 15 -7.30 8.31 8.56
CA GLU A 15 -6.39 9.40 8.92
C GLU A 15 -5.34 8.96 9.95
N GLU A 16 -5.69 8.06 10.86
CA GLU A 16 -4.73 7.49 11.83
C GLU A 16 -3.78 6.49 11.17
N LEU A 17 -4.24 5.76 10.15
CA LEU A 17 -3.44 4.77 9.41
C LEU A 17 -2.14 5.37 8.84
N LYS A 18 -2.19 6.63 8.38
CA LYS A 18 -1.03 7.37 7.82
C LYS A 18 0.07 7.64 8.86
N HIS A 19 -0.24 7.54 10.15
CA HIS A 19 0.69 7.78 11.26
C HIS A 19 1.27 6.50 11.86
N LEU A 20 0.79 5.33 11.43
CA LEU A 20 1.28 4.04 11.88
C LEU A 20 2.57 3.64 11.16
N LYS A 21 3.28 2.67 11.74
CA LYS A 21 4.42 2.04 11.08
C LYS A 21 3.91 1.03 10.05
N LEU A 22 3.70 1.51 8.83
CA LEU A 22 3.24 0.68 7.72
C LEU A 22 4.41 -0.06 7.05
N ALA A 23 4.07 -1.10 6.29
CA ALA A 23 5.01 -1.72 5.37
C ALA A 23 5.47 -0.72 4.30
N SER A 24 6.67 -0.91 3.77
CA SER A 24 7.17 -0.10 2.66
C SER A 24 6.17 -0.11 1.50
N SER A 25 5.97 1.05 0.87
CA SER A 25 5.04 1.25 -0.26
C SER A 25 3.55 1.10 0.06
N MET A 26 3.15 0.88 1.32
CA MET A 26 1.74 0.83 1.69
C MET A 26 1.03 2.19 1.46
N ASP A 27 1.76 3.29 1.58
CA ASP A 27 1.32 4.63 1.21
C ASP A 27 0.90 4.72 -0.27
N ILE A 28 1.68 4.11 -1.16
CA ILE A 28 1.37 4.01 -2.60
C ILE A 28 0.15 3.09 -2.82
N MET A 29 0.06 1.98 -2.08
CA MET A 29 -1.12 1.10 -2.16
C MET A 29 -2.41 1.81 -1.75
N LEU A 30 -2.35 2.65 -0.69
CA LEU A 30 -3.49 3.46 -0.29
C LEU A 30 -3.90 4.44 -1.40
N GLU A 31 -2.96 5.00 -2.14
CA GLU A 31 -3.24 5.84 -3.30
C GLU A 31 -4.03 5.06 -4.37
N VAL A 32 -3.59 3.85 -4.71
CA VAL A 32 -4.29 2.97 -5.67
C VAL A 32 -5.71 2.63 -5.18
N PHE A 33 -5.90 2.34 -3.90
CA PHE A 33 -7.21 1.94 -3.37
C PHE A 33 -8.19 3.10 -3.20
N LEU A 34 -7.72 4.32 -3.00
CA LEU A 34 -8.56 5.47 -2.66
C LEU A 34 -8.82 6.40 -3.84
N ARG A 35 -7.99 6.37 -4.88
CA ARG A 35 -8.17 7.17 -6.08
C ARG A 35 -8.96 6.39 -7.13
N ASP A 36 -10.01 7.00 -7.65
CA ASP A 36 -10.84 6.39 -8.70
C ASP A 36 -10.15 6.33 -10.08
N ASP A 37 -9.09 7.13 -10.28
CA ASP A 37 -8.39 7.27 -11.56
C ASP A 37 -7.10 6.43 -11.65
N VAL A 38 -6.82 5.62 -10.63
CA VAL A 38 -5.66 4.72 -10.55
C VAL A 38 -6.17 3.33 -10.17
N SER A 39 -5.57 2.31 -10.75
CA SER A 39 -5.97 0.91 -10.60
C SER A 39 -4.83 -0.03 -10.27
N GLU A 40 -3.59 0.34 -10.58
CA GLU A 40 -2.41 -0.49 -10.38
C GLU A 40 -1.16 0.33 -10.03
N HIS A 41 -0.30 -0.27 -9.21
CA HIS A 41 1.10 0.12 -9.03
C HIS A 41 1.96 -1.06 -9.43
N PHE A 42 2.88 -0.86 -10.37
CA PHE A 42 3.71 -1.93 -10.89
C PHE A 42 5.16 -1.50 -11.03
N PHE A 43 6.05 -2.49 -10.88
CA PHE A 43 7.48 -2.33 -11.08
C PHE A 43 7.87 -2.90 -12.42
N PHE A 44 8.74 -2.20 -13.14
CA PHE A 44 9.30 -2.65 -14.41
C PHE A 44 10.79 -2.30 -14.48
N GLN A 45 11.52 -3.04 -15.31
CA GLN A 45 12.91 -2.72 -15.59
C GLN A 45 13.04 -1.91 -16.86
N GLU A 46 13.81 -0.83 -16.80
CA GLU A 46 14.20 -0.04 -17.96
C GLU A 46 15.71 0.24 -17.88
N ASN A 47 16.45 -0.17 -18.91
CA ASN A 47 17.91 -0.03 -18.98
C ASN A 47 18.68 -0.65 -17.79
N GLY A 48 18.15 -1.73 -17.20
CA GLY A 48 18.76 -2.42 -16.06
C GLY A 48 18.44 -1.80 -14.70
N GLU A 49 17.66 -0.72 -14.66
CA GLU A 49 17.19 -0.08 -13.43
C GLU A 49 15.72 -0.46 -13.18
N TRP A 50 15.39 -0.74 -11.92
CA TRP A 50 14.00 -0.91 -11.50
C TRP A 50 13.33 0.45 -11.36
N LYS A 51 12.17 0.59 -11.99
CA LYS A 51 11.29 1.75 -11.91
C LYS A 51 9.90 1.29 -11.51
N ASP A 52 9.12 2.21 -10.97
CA ASP A 52 7.73 1.97 -10.61
C ASP A 52 6.80 3.05 -11.16
N GLN A 53 5.55 2.68 -11.42
CA GLN A 53 4.54 3.58 -11.97
C GLN A 53 3.14 3.25 -11.46
N LEU A 54 2.32 4.29 -11.33
CA LEU A 54 0.88 4.23 -11.11
C LEU A 54 0.11 4.31 -12.42
N LYS A 55 -0.91 3.48 -12.60
CA LYS A 55 -1.80 3.47 -13.78
C LYS A 55 -3.23 3.14 -13.43
#